data_AF-A0A929VJ23-F1
#
_entry.id   AF-A0A929VJ23-F1
#
_cell.length_a   1.000
_cell.length_b   1.000
_cell.length_c   1.000
_cell.angle_alpha   90.00
_cell.angle_beta   90.00
_cell.angle_gamma   90.00
#
_symmetry.space_group_name_H-M   'P 1'
#
loop_
_entity.id
_entity.type
_entity.pdbx_description
1 polymer ?
#
loop_
_entity_poly.entity_id
_entity_poly.type
_entity_poly.pdbx_seq_one_letter_code
_entity_poly.pdbx_strand_id
1 'polypeptide(L)'
;MKKSNNNFSEKSFEEMLSKRVVPMLLEYKPFNDMLKYVSTKQMQTIINELKEIIKDEKKQILDVNNLHKEKSKIAPRVLYLSSQLNSGNKEAERELEKEKNRMLEINNEISNKESSIQELLVNKEEKNLELLKETLEISYDIIKKDKSLLDPLLKEIEQMRKDLENKRILRDELQERINLTYSFIHGFMGGKDTEKFDNHMLD
;
A
#
# COMPACT_ATOMS: atom_id res chain seq x y z
N MET A 1 2.87 34.62 0.37
CA MET A 1 3.31 34.14 1.70
C MET A 1 2.10 33.81 2.56
N LYS A 2 1.82 32.53 2.81
CA LYS A 2 1.03 32.06 3.97
C LYS A 2 1.51 30.63 4.24
N LYS A 3 2.52 30.51 5.10
CA LYS A 3 2.94 29.25 5.72
C LYS A 3 1.75 28.79 6.57
N SER A 4 1.02 27.77 6.13
CA SER A 4 0.00 27.15 6.99
C SER A 4 0.73 26.36 8.07
N ASN A 5 0.62 26.85 9.30
CA ASN A 5 0.94 26.12 10.53
C ASN A 5 0.38 24.70 10.46
N ASN A 6 1.26 23.71 10.39
CA ASN A 6 0.94 22.33 10.73
C ASN A 6 2.19 21.67 11.33
N ASN A 7 2.74 22.30 12.37
CA ASN A 7 3.65 21.61 13.29
C ASN A 7 2.80 20.71 14.20
N PHE A 8 2.28 19.60 13.66
CA PHE A 8 2.19 18.41 14.48
C PHE A 8 3.65 18.08 14.78
N SER A 9 4.13 18.38 16.00
CA SER A 9 5.57 18.27 16.28
C SER A 9 6.03 16.87 15.88
N GLU A 10 7.07 16.74 15.04
CA GLU A 10 7.62 15.43 14.64
C GLU A 10 7.78 14.51 15.86
N LYS A 11 8.18 15.08 17.00
CA LYS A 11 8.21 14.42 18.32
C LYS A 11 6.92 13.70 18.71
N SER A 12 5.77 14.35 18.59
CA SER A 12 4.47 13.73 18.93
C SER A 12 4.11 12.58 17.98
N PHE A 13 4.56 12.65 16.72
CA PHE A 13 4.30 11.60 15.74
C PHE A 13 5.22 10.39 15.97
N GLU A 14 6.51 10.64 16.23
CA GLU A 14 7.48 9.62 16.60
C GLU A 14 7.14 8.95 17.94
N GLU A 15 6.65 9.69 18.93
CA GLU A 15 6.16 9.14 20.20
C GLU A 15 4.92 8.25 20.04
N MET A 16 4.07 8.52 19.03
CA MET A 16 2.90 7.69 18.73
C MET A 16 3.28 6.42 17.97
N LEU A 17 4.26 6.51 17.06
CA LEU A 17 4.74 5.37 16.27
C LEU A 17 5.63 4.43 17.11
N SER A 18 6.49 4.97 17.97
CA SER A 18 7.37 4.17 18.85
C SER A 18 6.63 3.27 19.84
N LYS A 19 5.36 3.57 20.14
CA LYS A 19 4.50 2.74 21.01
C LYS A 19 3.80 1.61 20.26
N ARG A 20 3.98 1.49 18.95
CA ARG A 20 3.25 0.53 18.11
C ARG A 20 4.22 -0.37 17.36
N VAL A 21 3.87 -1.66 17.30
CA VAL A 21 4.52 -2.59 16.39
C VAL A 21 4.01 -2.27 14.99
N VAL A 22 4.90 -1.77 14.13
CA VAL A 22 4.57 -1.43 12.75
C VAL A 22 4.76 -2.69 11.89
N PRO A 23 3.70 -3.20 11.23
CA PRO A 23 3.85 -4.32 10.33
C PRO A 23 4.71 -3.93 9.12
N MET A 24 5.33 -4.92 8.48
CA MET A 24 6.03 -4.70 7.21
C MET A 24 5.04 -4.20 6.16
N LEU A 25 5.18 -2.94 5.75
CA LEU A 25 4.19 -2.28 4.90
C LEU A 25 4.05 -2.97 3.54
N LEU A 26 5.16 -3.44 2.97
CA LEU A 26 5.15 -4.16 1.69
C LEU A 26 4.33 -5.45 1.71
N GLU A 27 4.13 -6.05 2.88
CA GLU A 27 3.33 -7.26 3.09
C GLU A 27 1.91 -6.93 3.60
N TYR A 28 1.66 -5.65 3.94
CA TYR A 28 0.41 -5.21 4.52
C TYR A 28 -0.61 -4.86 3.44
N LYS A 29 -1.66 -5.68 3.34
CA LYS A 29 -2.69 -5.55 2.30
C LYS A 29 -3.32 -4.15 2.20
N PRO A 30 -3.75 -3.49 3.30
CA PRO A 30 -4.34 -2.16 3.22
C PRO A 30 -3.40 -1.10 2.65
N PHE A 31 -2.10 -1.20 2.92
CA PHE A 31 -1.09 -0.32 2.32
C PHE A 31 -0.99 -0.56 0.80
N ASN A 32 -0.92 -1.82 0.38
CA ASN A 32 -0.85 -2.18 -1.04
C ASN A 32 -2.10 -1.79 -1.83
N ASP A 33 -3.28 -1.85 -1.21
CA ASP A 33 -4.52 -1.41 -1.84
C ASP A 33 -4.57 0.12 -1.98
N MET A 34 -4.07 0.85 -0.98
CA MET A 34 -3.99 2.31 -1.01
C MET A 34 -2.96 2.83 -2.01
N LEU A 35 -1.83 2.13 -2.20
CA LEU A 35 -0.79 2.47 -3.19
C LEU A 35 -1.30 2.59 -4.64
N LYS A 36 -2.42 1.95 -4.96
CA LYS A 36 -3.06 2.05 -6.28
C LYS A 36 -3.57 3.46 -6.60
N TYR A 37 -3.91 4.21 -5.56
CA TYR A 37 -4.47 5.56 -5.66
C TYR A 37 -3.49 6.64 -5.22
N VAL A 38 -2.51 6.26 -4.39
CA VAL A 38 -1.58 7.18 -3.74
C VAL A 38 -0.16 6.66 -3.94
N SER A 39 0.63 7.36 -4.74
CA SER A 39 2.03 6.98 -4.98
C SER A 39 2.84 8.21 -5.37
N THR A 40 3.87 8.52 -4.58
CA THR A 40 4.85 9.57 -4.90
C THR A 40 6.17 8.95 -5.36
N LYS A 41 6.99 9.75 -6.04
CA LYS A 41 8.35 9.32 -6.41
C LYS A 41 9.17 8.96 -5.17
N GLN A 42 9.02 9.70 -4.08
CA GLN A 42 9.72 9.46 -2.82
C GLN A 42 9.29 8.14 -2.18
N MET A 43 7.98 7.85 -2.10
CA MET A 43 7.51 6.54 -1.68
C MET A 43 8.10 5.41 -2.52
N GLN A 44 8.13 5.55 -3.84
CA GLN A 44 8.70 4.51 -4.72
C GLN A 44 10.19 4.30 -4.50
N THR A 45 10.95 5.37 -4.25
CA THR A 45 12.37 5.28 -3.87
C THR A 45 12.52 4.47 -2.58
N ILE A 46 11.78 4.84 -1.52
CA ILE A 46 11.85 4.14 -0.22
C ILE A 46 11.42 2.67 -0.37
N ILE A 47 10.37 2.40 -1.14
CA ILE A 47 9.90 1.03 -1.44
C ILE A 47 11.00 0.20 -2.11
N ASN A 48 11.72 0.78 -3.06
CA ASN A 48 12.80 0.07 -3.76
C ASN A 48 14.00 -0.18 -2.86
N GLU A 49 14.40 0.81 -2.05
CA GLU A 49 15.44 0.64 -1.03
C GLU A 49 15.07 -0.47 -0.04
N LEU A 50 13.84 -0.46 0.46
CA LEU A 50 13.34 -1.48 1.39
C LEU A 50 13.32 -2.88 0.75
N LYS A 51 13.00 -2.99 -0.54
CA LYS A 51 13.06 -4.27 -1.28
C LYS A 51 14.48 -4.81 -1.39
N GLU A 52 15.46 -3.95 -1.67
CA GLU A 52 16.86 -4.38 -1.75
C GLU A 52 17.37 -4.80 -0.36
N ILE A 53 17.03 -4.07 0.71
CA ILE A 53 17.36 -4.48 2.09
C ILE A 53 16.80 -5.88 2.41
N ILE A 54 15.52 -6.13 2.13
CA ILE A 54 14.87 -7.43 2.38
C ILE A 54 15.53 -8.55 1.57
N LYS A 55 15.94 -8.25 0.34
CA LYS A 55 16.60 -9.21 -0.56
C LYS A 55 18.00 -9.55 -0.06
N ASP A 56 18.77 -8.55 0.37
CA ASP A 56 20.10 -8.73 0.93
C ASP A 56 20.05 -9.48 2.27
N GLU A 57 19.09 -9.17 3.14
CA GLU A 57 18.83 -9.91 4.38
C GLU A 57 18.59 -11.41 4.09
N LYS A 58 17.67 -11.72 3.15
CA LYS A 58 17.38 -13.12 2.76
C LYS A 58 18.61 -13.82 2.22
N LYS A 59 19.42 -13.14 1.41
CA LYS A 59 20.66 -13.69 0.85
C LYS A 59 21.67 -13.99 1.95
N GLN A 60 21.90 -13.06 2.89
CA GLN A 60 22.84 -13.27 3.99
C GLN A 60 22.39 -14.39 4.92
N ILE A 61 21.09 -14.50 5.22
CA ILE A 61 20.54 -15.62 6.00
C ILE A 61 20.79 -16.95 5.29
N LEU A 62 20.59 -17.02 3.97
CA LEU A 62 20.86 -18.23 3.20
C LEU A 62 22.35 -18.60 3.22
N ASP A 63 23.24 -17.61 3.07
CA ASP A 63 24.68 -17.80 3.14
C ASP A 63 25.13 -18.33 4.51
N VAL A 64 24.63 -17.73 5.61
CA VAL A 64 24.91 -18.19 6.98
C VAL A 64 24.46 -19.63 7.18
N ASN A 65 23.26 -19.97 6.71
CA ASN A 65 22.77 -21.35 6.76
C ASN A 65 23.65 -22.32 5.96
N ASN A 66 24.19 -21.90 4.81
CA ASN A 66 25.12 -22.72 4.02
C ASN A 66 26.48 -22.88 4.72
N LEU A 67 27.00 -21.82 5.36
CA LEU A 67 28.22 -21.87 6.17
C LEU A 67 28.07 -22.79 7.38
N HIS A 68 26.92 -22.78 8.06
CA HIS A 68 26.63 -23.75 9.13
C HIS A 68 26.61 -25.19 8.61
N LYS A 69 26.02 -25.43 7.44
CA LYS A 69 26.04 -26.76 6.79
C LYS A 69 27.47 -27.18 6.43
N GLU A 70 28.29 -26.27 5.93
CA GLU A 70 29.70 -26.55 5.63
C GLU A 70 30.48 -26.88 6.91
N LYS A 71 30.36 -26.05 7.95
CA LYS A 71 30.96 -26.27 9.28
C LYS A 71 30.58 -27.63 9.87
N SER A 72 29.32 -28.04 9.72
CA SER A 72 28.85 -29.34 10.21
C SER A 72 29.56 -30.54 9.55
N LYS A 73 30.08 -30.37 8.33
CA LYS A 73 30.84 -31.40 7.60
C LYS A 73 32.31 -31.44 7.98
N ILE A 74 32.84 -30.40 8.62
CA ILE A 74 34.25 -30.34 9.05
C ILE A 74 34.46 -31.18 10.31
N ALA A 75 33.55 -31.11 11.29
CA ALA A 75 33.69 -31.86 12.54
C ALA A 75 33.87 -33.39 12.35
N PRO A 76 33.07 -34.08 11.51
CA PRO A 76 33.30 -35.49 11.17
C PRO A 76 34.64 -35.74 10.48
N ARG A 77 35.10 -34.82 9.60
CA ARG A 77 36.39 -34.95 8.92
C ARG A 77 37.56 -34.82 9.89
N VAL A 78 37.50 -33.88 10.82
CA VAL A 78 38.51 -33.71 11.86
C VAL A 78 38.61 -34.96 12.74
N LEU A 79 37.48 -35.56 13.14
CA LEU A 79 37.46 -36.83 13.87
C LEU A 79 38.09 -37.97 13.07
N TYR A 80 37.74 -38.09 11.78
CA TYR A 80 38.31 -39.09 10.89
C TYR A 80 39.82 -38.92 10.70
N LEU A 81 40.28 -37.71 10.39
CA LEU A 81 41.70 -37.39 10.21
C LEU A 81 42.49 -37.59 11.50
N SER A 82 41.91 -37.25 12.66
CA SER A 82 42.54 -37.51 13.97
C SER A 82 42.70 -39.01 14.24
N SER A 83 41.75 -39.86 13.81
CA SER A 83 41.89 -41.32 13.90
C SER A 83 42.97 -41.87 12.96
N GLN A 84 43.13 -41.30 11.76
CA GLN A 84 44.20 -41.68 10.83
C GLN A 84 45.59 -41.26 11.32
N LEU A 85 45.68 -40.09 11.95
CA LEU A 85 46.92 -39.58 12.54
C LEU A 85 47.43 -40.54 13.64
N ASN A 86 46.53 -41.00 14.52
CA ASN A 86 46.83 -41.98 15.56
C ASN A 86 47.27 -43.34 14.98
N SER A 87 46.86 -43.64 13.74
CA SER A 87 47.26 -44.85 13.00
C SER A 87 48.62 -44.72 12.31
N GLY A 88 49.33 -43.59 12.47
CA GLY A 88 50.68 -43.37 11.92
C GLY A 88 50.75 -42.68 10.56
N ASN A 89 49.62 -42.18 10.01
CA ASN A 89 49.62 -41.45 8.75
C ASN A 89 50.04 -39.98 8.96
N LYS A 90 51.28 -39.63 8.57
CA LYS A 90 51.83 -38.26 8.69
C LYS A 90 51.16 -37.24 7.77
N GLU A 91 50.52 -37.66 6.67
CA GLU A 91 49.79 -36.73 5.79
C GLU A 91 48.49 -36.21 6.45
N ALA A 92 47.92 -36.98 7.36
CA ALA A 92 46.73 -36.59 8.10
C ALA A 92 46.95 -35.34 8.99
N GLU A 93 48.19 -35.03 9.36
CA GLU A 93 48.53 -33.85 10.18
C GLU A 93 48.27 -32.55 9.42
N ARG A 94 48.74 -32.49 8.17
CA ARG A 94 48.57 -31.31 7.30
C ARG A 94 47.11 -31.09 6.93
N GLU A 95 46.38 -32.17 6.62
CA GLU A 95 44.96 -32.08 6.29
C GLU A 95 44.11 -31.70 7.51
N LEU A 96 44.45 -32.19 8.71
CA LEU A 96 43.78 -31.80 9.96
C LEU A 96 43.94 -30.30 10.24
N GLU A 97 45.14 -29.76 10.01
CA GLU A 97 45.42 -28.33 10.21
C GLU A 97 44.66 -27.46 9.20
N LYS A 98 44.53 -27.90 7.94
CA LYS A 98 43.69 -27.23 6.94
C LYS A 98 42.22 -27.20 7.37
N GLU A 99 41.68 -28.32 7.83
CA GLU A 99 40.28 -28.42 8.28
C GLU A 99 40.02 -27.53 9.51
N LYS A 100 40.98 -27.43 10.45
CA LYS A 100 40.90 -26.50 11.58
C LYS A 100 40.91 -25.04 11.14
N ASN A 101 41.83 -24.66 10.24
CA ASN A 101 41.90 -23.30 9.71
C ASN A 101 40.62 -22.93 8.96
N ARG A 102 40.09 -23.85 8.14
CA ARG A 102 38.81 -23.65 7.46
C ARG A 102 37.64 -23.49 8.45
N MET A 103 37.65 -24.24 9.56
CA MET A 103 36.63 -24.05 10.61
C MET A 103 36.70 -22.66 11.25
N LEU A 104 37.91 -22.14 11.50
CA LEU A 104 38.11 -20.79 12.04
C LEU A 104 37.66 -19.71 11.05
N GLU A 105 38.00 -19.85 9.77
CA GLU A 105 37.52 -18.96 8.70
C GLU A 105 35.99 -18.92 8.65
N ILE A 106 35.34 -20.08 8.62
CA ILE A 106 33.88 -20.16 8.58
C ILE A 106 33.25 -19.51 9.82
N ASN A 107 33.83 -19.69 11.01
CA ASN A 107 33.32 -19.04 12.22
C ASN A 107 33.38 -17.52 12.11
N ASN A 108 34.48 -16.98 11.59
CA ASN A 108 34.65 -15.54 11.39
C ASN A 108 33.66 -15.02 10.31
N GLU A 109 33.49 -15.76 9.22
CA GLU A 109 32.53 -15.42 8.16
C GLU A 109 31.08 -15.40 8.69
N ILE A 110 30.69 -16.40 9.51
CA ILE A 110 29.38 -16.45 10.16
C ILE A 110 29.20 -15.22 11.06
N SER A 111 30.15 -14.95 11.96
CA SER A 111 30.05 -13.82 12.91
C SER A 111 29.91 -12.47 12.19
N ASN A 112 30.65 -12.27 11.10
CA ASN A 112 30.58 -11.05 10.30
C ASN A 112 29.22 -10.91 9.60
N LYS A 113 28.70 -12.00 9.02
CA LYS A 113 27.38 -12.00 8.37
C LYS A 113 26.25 -11.82 9.39
N GLU A 114 26.33 -12.44 10.57
CA GLU A 114 25.35 -12.24 11.64
C GLU A 114 25.29 -10.79 12.10
N SER A 115 26.45 -10.14 12.23
CA SER A 115 26.52 -8.70 12.55
C SER A 115 25.88 -7.85 11.44
N SER A 116 26.18 -8.16 10.18
CA SER A 116 25.57 -7.46 9.03
C SER A 116 24.05 -7.69 8.94
N ILE A 117 23.55 -8.89 9.28
CA ILE A 117 22.11 -9.17 9.36
C ILE A 117 21.47 -8.29 10.44
N GLN A 118 22.10 -8.11 11.60
CA GLN A 118 21.57 -7.22 12.64
C GLN A 118 21.46 -5.77 12.16
N GLU A 119 22.47 -5.27 11.46
CA GLU A 119 22.43 -3.93 10.86
C GLU A 119 21.31 -3.81 9.81
N LEU A 120 21.15 -4.83 8.96
CA LEU A 120 20.07 -4.87 7.97
C LEU A 120 18.69 -4.88 8.62
N LEU A 121 18.51 -5.58 9.74
CA LEU A 121 17.25 -5.60 10.49
C LEU A 121 16.89 -4.20 11.01
N VAL A 122 17.86 -3.49 11.61
CA VAL A 122 17.66 -2.12 12.08
C VAL A 122 17.32 -1.19 10.91
N ASN A 123 18.12 -1.23 9.84
CA ASN A 123 17.90 -0.41 8.65
C ASN A 123 16.53 -0.69 7.99
N LYS A 124 16.10 -1.96 8.00
CA LYS A 124 14.79 -2.38 7.49
C LYS A 124 13.65 -1.76 8.31
N GLU A 125 13.76 -1.78 9.63
CA GLU A 125 12.76 -1.16 10.52
C GLU A 125 12.69 0.35 10.32
N GLU A 126 13.85 1.02 10.28
CA GLU A 126 13.94 2.46 10.05
C GLU A 126 13.31 2.86 8.70
N LYS A 127 13.65 2.14 7.63
CA LYS A 127 13.07 2.40 6.29
C LYS A 127 11.58 2.11 6.21
N ASN A 128 11.10 1.08 6.92
CA ASN A 128 9.66 0.80 7.00
C ASN A 128 8.91 1.92 7.76
N LEU A 129 9.53 2.50 8.80
CA LEU A 129 8.98 3.66 9.51
C LEU A 129 9.01 4.94 8.66
N GLU A 130 10.08 5.18 7.92
CA GLU A 130 10.18 6.29 6.97
C GLU A 130 9.06 6.20 5.92
N LEU A 131 8.85 5.01 5.36
CA LEU A 131 7.76 4.76 4.42
C LEU A 131 6.39 5.04 5.05
N LEU A 132 6.19 4.65 6.31
CA LEU A 132 4.94 4.91 7.03
C LEU A 132 4.69 6.41 7.21
N LYS A 133 5.72 7.17 7.59
CA LYS A 133 5.63 8.63 7.77
C LYS A 133 5.19 9.31 6.48
N GLU A 134 5.94 9.08 5.40
CA GLU A 134 5.64 9.61 4.06
C GLU A 134 4.21 9.23 3.63
N THR A 135 3.84 7.98 3.84
CA THR A 135 2.51 7.47 3.52
C THR A 135 1.40 8.23 4.24
N LEU A 136 1.56 8.46 5.55
CA LEU A 136 0.54 9.11 6.36
C LEU A 136 0.38 10.58 5.98
N GLU A 137 1.49 11.29 5.75
CA GLU A 137 1.46 12.69 5.30
C GLU A 137 0.65 12.85 4.00
N ILE A 138 0.99 12.06 2.98
CA ILE A 138 0.30 12.12 1.69
C ILE A 138 -1.16 11.69 1.83
N SER A 139 -1.44 10.66 2.63
CA SER A 139 -2.80 10.17 2.82
C SER A 139 -3.70 11.26 3.42
N TYR A 140 -3.22 12.01 4.40
CA TYR A 140 -4.00 13.11 4.99
C TYR A 140 -4.19 14.28 4.02
N ASP A 141 -3.19 14.61 3.22
CA ASP A 141 -3.31 15.65 2.19
C ASP A 141 -4.35 15.28 1.14
N ILE A 142 -4.38 14.03 0.70
CA ILE A 142 -5.39 13.52 -0.24
C ILE A 142 -6.78 13.54 0.39
N ILE A 143 -6.93 13.02 1.62
CA ILE A 143 -8.22 13.06 2.33
C ILE A 143 -8.75 14.49 2.42
N LYS A 144 -7.89 15.45 2.75
CA LYS A 144 -8.27 16.86 2.87
C LYS A 144 -8.71 17.44 1.52
N LYS A 145 -7.94 17.17 0.46
CA LYS A 145 -8.25 17.62 -0.90
C LYS A 145 -9.56 17.01 -1.39
N ASP A 146 -9.71 15.70 -1.29
CA ASP A 146 -10.87 15.00 -1.83
C ASP A 146 -12.15 15.36 -1.08
N LYS A 147 -12.09 15.52 0.26
CA LYS A 147 -13.23 16.05 1.02
C LYS A 147 -13.63 17.46 0.57
N SER A 148 -12.66 18.33 0.31
CA SER A 148 -12.94 19.69 -0.15
C SER A 148 -13.65 19.76 -1.50
N LEU A 149 -13.49 18.72 -2.33
CA LEU A 149 -14.18 18.58 -3.63
C LEU A 149 -15.50 17.82 -3.49
N LEU A 150 -15.54 16.78 -2.65
CA LEU A 150 -16.70 15.92 -2.48
C LEU A 150 -17.87 16.64 -1.80
N ASP A 151 -17.61 17.42 -0.75
CA ASP A 151 -18.66 18.11 0.00
C ASP A 151 -19.48 19.10 -0.86
N PRO A 152 -18.88 20.00 -1.68
CA PRO A 152 -19.65 20.85 -2.57
C PRO A 152 -20.35 20.07 -3.68
N LEU A 153 -19.72 19.03 -4.24
CA LEU A 153 -20.32 18.16 -5.25
C LEU A 153 -21.61 17.51 -4.73
N LEU A 154 -21.58 16.96 -3.51
CA LEU A 154 -22.75 16.36 -2.88
C LEU A 154 -23.87 17.38 -2.67
N LYS A 155 -23.54 18.61 -2.28
CA LYS A 155 -24.52 19.70 -2.15
C LYS A 155 -25.15 20.06 -3.49
N GLU A 156 -24.36 20.11 -4.56
CA GLU A 156 -24.84 20.39 -5.91
C GLU A 156 -25.77 19.29 -6.41
N ILE A 157 -25.41 18.02 -6.20
CA ILE A 157 -26.25 16.86 -6.52
C ILE A 157 -27.60 16.95 -5.81
N GLU A 158 -27.60 17.27 -4.52
CA GLU A 158 -28.84 17.41 -3.75
C GLU A 158 -29.70 18.58 -4.21
N GLN A 159 -29.10 19.70 -4.63
CA GLN A 159 -29.85 20.82 -5.20
C GLN A 159 -30.48 20.43 -6.54
N MET A 160 -29.72 19.80 -7.43
CA MET A 160 -30.24 19.35 -8.73
C MET A 160 -31.39 18.34 -8.57
N ARG A 161 -31.32 17.45 -7.58
CA ARG A 161 -32.41 16.51 -7.25
C ARG A 161 -33.69 17.22 -6.86
N LYS A 162 -33.61 18.26 -6.02
CA LYS A 162 -34.77 19.08 -5.63
C LYS A 162 -35.36 19.83 -6.81
N ASP A 163 -34.51 20.43 -7.63
CA ASP A 163 -34.96 21.18 -8.81
C ASP A 163 -35.63 20.25 -9.84
N LEU A 164 -35.09 19.05 -10.03
CA LEU A 164 -35.70 18.04 -10.88
C LEU A 164 -37.08 17.63 -10.36
N GLU A 165 -37.22 17.42 -9.04
CA GLU A 165 -38.50 17.04 -8.44
C GLU A 165 -39.55 18.13 -8.63
N ASN A 166 -39.20 19.39 -8.38
CA ASN A 166 -40.11 20.52 -8.61
C ASN A 166 -40.55 20.61 -10.08
N LYS A 167 -39.63 20.36 -11.02
CA LYS A 167 -39.96 20.32 -12.46
C LYS A 167 -40.87 19.14 -12.83
N ARG A 168 -40.71 17.98 -12.17
CA ARG A 168 -41.60 16.83 -12.37
C ARG A 168 -43.01 17.12 -11.90
N ILE A 169 -43.16 17.72 -10.72
CA ILE A 169 -44.47 18.14 -10.19
C ILE A 169 -45.14 19.11 -11.16
N LEU A 170 -44.44 20.17 -11.58
CA LEU A 170 -44.98 21.14 -12.52
C LEU A 170 -45.37 20.50 -13.86
N ARG A 171 -44.55 19.60 -14.40
CA ARG A 171 -44.87 18.85 -15.62
C ARG A 171 -46.19 18.08 -15.46
N ASP A 172 -46.37 17.38 -14.34
CA ASP A 172 -47.54 16.55 -14.10
C ASP A 172 -48.81 17.42 -13.99
N GLU A 173 -48.73 18.55 -13.29
CA GLU A 173 -49.82 19.55 -13.21
C GLU A 173 -50.18 20.13 -14.60
N LEU A 174 -49.17 20.47 -15.41
CA LEU A 174 -49.38 20.99 -16.76
C LEU A 174 -50.04 19.94 -17.65
N GLN A 175 -49.58 18.68 -17.57
CA GLN A 175 -50.11 17.59 -18.36
C GLN A 175 -51.55 17.25 -17.97
N GLU A 176 -51.86 17.24 -16.68
CA GLU A 176 -53.23 17.09 -16.19
C GLU A 176 -54.14 18.20 -16.72
N ARG A 177 -53.68 19.46 -16.62
CA ARG A 177 -54.45 20.60 -17.13
C ARG A 177 -54.70 20.49 -18.64
N ILE A 178 -53.69 20.14 -19.42
CA ILE A 178 -53.84 19.92 -20.88
C ILE A 178 -54.88 18.83 -21.14
N ASN A 179 -54.77 17.69 -20.46
CA ASN A 179 -55.68 16.56 -20.64
C ASN A 179 -57.13 16.91 -20.29
N LEU A 180 -57.35 17.63 -19.17
CA LEU A 180 -58.67 18.07 -18.73
C LEU A 180 -59.27 19.08 -19.72
N THR A 181 -58.48 20.05 -20.17
CA THR A 181 -58.92 21.04 -21.17
C THR A 181 -59.30 20.36 -22.48
N TYR A 182 -58.46 19.46 -23.00
CA TYR A 182 -58.74 18.73 -24.23
C TYR A 182 -59.97 17.82 -24.08
N SER A 183 -60.11 17.14 -22.95
CA SER A 183 -61.30 16.33 -22.64
C SER A 183 -62.58 17.16 -22.61
N PHE A 184 -62.53 18.38 -22.07
CA PHE A 184 -63.66 19.32 -22.09
C PHE A 184 -64.02 19.74 -23.52
N ILE A 185 -63.03 20.18 -24.32
CA ILE A 185 -63.24 20.59 -25.71
C ILE A 185 -63.85 19.44 -26.52
N HIS A 186 -63.24 18.26 -26.43
CA HIS A 186 -63.71 17.07 -27.12
C HIS A 186 -65.12 16.65 -26.69
N GLY A 187 -65.43 16.70 -25.40
CA GLY A 187 -66.76 16.40 -24.87
C GLY A 187 -67.83 17.41 -25.29
N PHE A 188 -67.47 18.70 -25.41
CA PHE A 188 -68.38 19.77 -25.80
C PHE A 188 -68.64 19.83 -27.31
N MET A 189 -67.58 19.69 -28.13
CA MET A 189 -67.65 19.87 -29.58
C MET A 189 -67.84 18.56 -30.36
N GLY A 190 -67.51 17.42 -29.75
CA GLY A 190 -67.45 16.14 -30.44
C GLY A 190 -66.16 15.97 -31.25
N GLY A 191 -65.71 14.72 -31.40
CA GLY A 191 -64.36 14.43 -31.92
C GLY A 191 -64.06 14.97 -33.31
N LYS A 192 -65.03 14.94 -34.24
CA LYS A 192 -64.84 15.39 -35.63
C LYS A 192 -64.65 16.90 -35.78
N ASP A 193 -65.25 17.70 -34.91
CA ASP A 193 -65.13 19.16 -34.97
C ASP A 193 -63.99 19.68 -34.09
N THR A 194 -63.57 18.89 -33.08
CA THR A 194 -62.35 19.14 -32.29
C THR A 194 -61.09 19.06 -33.17
N GLU A 195 -60.91 17.99 -33.96
CA GLU A 195 -59.76 17.84 -34.87
C GLU A 195 -59.64 18.98 -35.90
N LYS A 196 -60.77 19.53 -36.37
CA LYS A 196 -60.75 20.69 -37.27
C LYS A 196 -60.27 21.96 -36.58
N PHE A 197 -60.64 22.14 -35.31
CA PHE A 197 -60.21 23.30 -34.52
C PHE A 197 -58.75 23.21 -34.11
N ASP A 198 -58.26 22.02 -33.75
CA ASP A 198 -56.84 21.81 -33.40
C ASP A 198 -55.91 22.22 -34.54
N ASN A 199 -56.23 21.80 -35.78
CA ASN A 199 -55.50 22.17 -37.00
C ASN A 199 -55.50 23.68 -37.32
N HIS A 200 -56.33 24.48 -36.64
CA HIS A 200 -56.40 25.93 -36.83
C HIS A 200 -55.82 26.73 -35.67
N MET A 201 -55.73 26.15 -34.47
CA MET A 201 -55.47 26.87 -33.22
C MET A 201 -54.21 26.42 -32.47
N LEU A 202 -53.65 25.24 -32.78
CA LEU A 202 -52.49 24.66 -32.09
C LEU A 202 -51.23 24.53 -32.95
N ASP A 203 -51.27 25.01 -34.20
CA ASP A 203 -50.09 25.19 -35.08
C ASP A 203 -49.36 26.53 -34.80
#